data_AF-A0A939PFN8-F1
#
_entry.id   AF-A0A939PFN8-F1
#
_cell.length_a   1.000
_cell.length_b   1.000
_cell.length_c   1.000
_cell.angle_alpha   90.00
_cell.angle_beta   90.00
_cell.angle_gamma   90.00
#
_symmetry.space_group_name_H-M   'P 1'
#
loop_
_entity.id
_entity.type
_entity.pdbx_description
1 polymer ?
#
loop_
_entity_poly.entity_id
_entity_poly.type
_entity_poly.pdbx_seq_one_letter_code
_entity_poly.pdbx_strand_id
1 'polypeptide(L)'
;MPRDKKKSAFLSKKKKPTRKPPTRVVVRGAQTGRKAAPADTATRPAERAPAQRAPAQRTPAQRTPARAQALTPALTRAFSPAVPSRARTPAEDLTGQAKSFLAHQRALKTAEEPARQVVPARDAPPVLVEPVLAPVLPPVPGDGVKTKRQMLTISAAGTDEALVRQGVEANKAALKRIYEAFYDQADGSRLSGQDRLDRIYNMMGEGTAEYVQTPVTDEEFGDFLKLRPDIFIQAQESDFPKNATREQREQVLREAVQEGDYFHVHNVSKLYTKAHPSGDRAAGLGKLARRIVVNVKTQEAGLKVAGKMAALMDDPLVSPNMRQFKIYLSKEVPTGETTVKHDKLVIYYQLPPGTGDTTSDPVGDKIVAAVGEAVGEEEMGSDLAPYYARLGPGVAWAEEPKYFVGELDNSFTESRAEVISNVINDNDTVPTLAGFLDKVTAALRGKFIDPAQPHRHLPGAKSLEQVRAEKEAARLEAERVAQEAAAREAERVKVATAQFEVAEAQIAQRFQPSYQSALSRYQQAVEQADRRRQAAIENSTVSQRQRSLWQQREETMQELEDSQISRYEADVRSIADRYQRELAAVRQQLNI
;
A
#
# COMPACT_ATOMS: atom_id res chain seq x y z
N MET A 1 -8.11 35.01 -33.92
CA MET A 1 -8.05 34.81 -32.45
C MET A 1 -7.72 33.34 -32.18
N PRO A 2 -6.63 33.03 -31.47
CA PRO A 2 -6.26 31.65 -31.15
C PRO A 2 -7.06 31.12 -29.93
N ARG A 3 -7.37 29.82 -29.92
CA ARG A 3 -7.95 29.13 -28.76
C ARG A 3 -6.84 28.47 -27.93
N ASP A 4 -6.65 28.95 -26.70
CA ASP A 4 -5.65 28.40 -25.78
C ASP A 4 -6.01 27.00 -25.28
N LYS A 5 -5.03 26.09 -25.36
CA LYS A 5 -5.11 24.73 -24.81
C LYS A 5 -4.62 24.72 -23.36
N LYS A 6 -5.53 24.80 -22.38
CA LYS A 6 -5.18 24.54 -20.97
C LYS A 6 -4.86 23.05 -20.77
N LYS A 7 -3.58 22.73 -20.53
CA LYS A 7 -3.13 21.43 -20.03
C LYS A 7 -3.36 21.37 -18.51
N SER A 8 -4.15 20.42 -18.02
CA SER A 8 -4.23 20.09 -16.59
C SER A 8 -3.17 19.04 -16.25
N ALA A 9 -2.24 19.38 -15.35
CA ALA A 9 -1.24 18.45 -14.85
C ALA A 9 -1.70 17.88 -13.49
N PHE A 10 -2.13 16.62 -13.47
CA PHE A 10 -2.46 15.91 -12.22
C PHE A 10 -1.24 15.11 -11.72
N LEU A 11 -0.64 15.54 -10.60
CA LEU A 11 0.37 14.74 -9.90
C LEU A 11 -0.29 13.59 -9.12
N SER A 12 -0.22 12.36 -9.64
CA SER A 12 -0.55 11.16 -8.89
C SER A 12 0.67 10.62 -8.14
N LYS A 13 0.79 10.91 -6.84
CA LYS A 13 1.74 10.23 -5.95
C LYS A 13 1.20 8.86 -5.56
N LYS A 14 1.61 7.79 -6.26
CA LYS A 14 1.30 6.40 -5.86
C LYS A 14 2.30 5.90 -4.81
N LYS A 15 1.80 5.32 -3.70
CA LYS A 15 2.59 4.40 -2.86
C LYS A 15 2.95 3.17 -3.69
N LYS A 16 4.21 2.71 -3.62
CA LYS A 16 4.62 1.40 -4.15
C LYS A 16 4.20 0.30 -3.15
N PRO A 17 3.56 -0.80 -3.59
CA PRO A 17 3.52 -2.02 -2.80
C PRO A 17 4.92 -2.67 -2.79
N THR A 18 5.35 -3.16 -1.63
CA THR A 18 6.58 -3.93 -1.47
C THR A 18 6.34 -5.38 -1.91
N ARG A 19 6.92 -5.79 -3.05
CA ARG A 19 6.94 -7.19 -3.48
C ARG A 19 7.79 -8.02 -2.50
N LYS A 20 7.28 -9.17 -2.04
CA LYS A 20 8.10 -10.27 -1.51
C LYS A 20 8.43 -11.23 -2.67
N PRO A 21 9.64 -11.82 -2.75
CA PRO A 21 9.92 -12.92 -3.66
C PRO A 21 9.31 -14.25 -3.14
N PRO A 22 9.06 -15.24 -4.01
CA PRO A 22 8.56 -16.55 -3.60
C PRO A 22 9.59 -17.33 -2.76
N THR A 23 9.10 -17.99 -1.71
CA THR A 23 9.93 -18.78 -0.78
C THR A 23 10.29 -20.13 -1.39
N ARG A 24 11.50 -20.26 -1.93
CA ARG A 24 12.01 -21.52 -2.48
C ARG A 24 12.45 -22.47 -1.36
N VAL A 25 11.59 -23.40 -0.97
CA VAL A 25 11.91 -24.44 0.02
C VAL A 25 12.83 -25.49 -0.62
N VAL A 26 14.09 -25.53 -0.21
CA VAL A 26 15.06 -26.56 -0.64
C VAL A 26 15.07 -27.69 0.39
N VAL A 27 14.35 -28.77 0.12
CA VAL A 27 14.44 -30.00 0.92
C VAL A 27 15.70 -30.76 0.49
N ARG A 28 16.71 -30.82 1.36
CA ARG A 28 17.86 -31.72 1.16
C ARG A 28 17.47 -33.14 1.55
N GLY A 29 17.46 -34.06 0.58
CA GLY A 29 17.29 -35.49 0.84
C GLY A 29 18.46 -36.06 1.64
N ALA A 30 18.16 -36.79 2.70
CA ALA A 30 19.14 -37.59 3.45
C ALA A 30 19.23 -39.01 2.85
N GLN A 31 20.45 -39.51 2.69
CA GLN A 31 20.71 -40.82 2.10
C GLN A 31 20.38 -41.98 3.06
N THR A 32 19.96 -43.11 2.49
CA THR A 32 19.70 -44.36 3.19
C THR A 32 21.00 -45.08 3.56
N GLY A 33 21.06 -45.73 4.74
CA GLY A 33 22.31 -46.33 5.21
C GLY A 33 22.27 -47.28 6.42
N ARG A 34 21.97 -48.56 6.14
CA ARG A 34 22.39 -49.80 6.86
C ARG A 34 21.67 -50.26 8.16
N LYS A 35 21.63 -51.60 8.24
CA LYS A 35 21.13 -52.50 9.29
C LYS A 35 22.10 -52.58 10.49
N ALA A 36 21.60 -52.89 11.70
CA ALA A 36 21.74 -54.21 12.33
C ALA A 36 21.24 -54.28 13.80
N ALA A 37 20.38 -55.28 14.07
CA ALA A 37 20.29 -56.19 15.23
C ALA A 37 20.32 -55.70 16.72
N PRO A 38 19.75 -56.46 17.68
CA PRO A 38 19.29 -55.94 18.98
C PRO A 38 20.15 -56.35 20.18
N ALA A 39 19.90 -55.71 21.33
CA ALA A 39 20.28 -56.20 22.67
C ALA A 39 19.30 -55.70 23.75
N ASP A 40 19.29 -56.43 24.87
CA ASP A 40 18.23 -56.48 25.88
C ASP A 40 18.42 -55.56 27.12
N THR A 41 17.45 -55.64 28.03
CA THR A 41 17.55 -55.40 29.50
C THR A 41 17.64 -53.97 30.11
N ALA A 42 16.50 -53.57 30.70
CA ALA A 42 16.31 -53.41 32.17
C ALA A 42 16.66 -52.11 32.96
N THR A 43 15.66 -51.70 33.75
CA THR A 43 15.71 -51.15 35.14
C THR A 43 16.22 -49.74 35.49
N ARG A 44 15.25 -48.84 35.66
CA ARG A 44 14.91 -48.12 36.94
C ARG A 44 15.90 -47.02 37.47
N PRO A 45 15.62 -46.26 38.58
CA PRO A 45 15.54 -44.79 38.47
C PRO A 45 16.31 -43.95 39.53
N ALA A 46 16.40 -42.63 39.31
CA ALA A 46 16.50 -41.57 40.35
C ALA A 46 16.11 -40.23 39.68
N GLU A 47 15.18 -39.40 40.16
CA GLU A 47 15.14 -38.65 41.43
C GLU A 47 16.35 -37.73 41.69
N ARG A 48 16.18 -36.42 41.40
CA ARG A 48 16.27 -35.32 42.40
C ARG A 48 15.96 -33.95 41.80
N ALA A 49 15.29 -33.13 42.61
CA ALA A 49 14.95 -31.73 42.31
C ALA A 49 15.95 -30.76 43.01
N PRO A 50 15.59 -29.52 43.40
CA PRO A 50 15.80 -28.33 42.57
C PRO A 50 16.73 -27.29 43.23
N ALA A 51 17.13 -26.25 42.50
CA ALA A 51 17.79 -25.07 43.09
C ALA A 51 17.37 -23.76 42.42
N GLN A 52 16.57 -22.98 43.13
CA GLN A 52 16.33 -21.56 42.83
C GLN A 52 17.53 -20.72 43.31
N ARG A 53 17.90 -19.68 42.56
CA ARG A 53 18.50 -18.46 43.13
C ARG A 53 18.39 -17.27 42.15
N ALA A 54 17.73 -16.21 42.60
CA ALA A 54 17.74 -14.89 41.98
C ALA A 54 18.71 -13.96 42.77
N PRO A 55 18.65 -12.63 42.63
CA PRO A 55 19.27 -11.88 41.55
C PRO A 55 20.34 -10.89 42.06
N ALA A 56 21.09 -10.26 41.16
CA ALA A 56 21.98 -9.14 41.52
C ALA A 56 21.85 -7.98 40.52
N GLN A 57 21.34 -6.85 41.01
CA GLN A 57 21.41 -5.55 40.34
C GLN A 57 22.74 -4.87 40.68
N ARG A 58 23.37 -4.17 39.71
CA ARG A 58 24.11 -2.92 39.94
C ARG A 58 24.39 -2.19 38.62
N THR A 59 24.00 -0.92 38.58
CA THR A 59 24.27 0.08 37.54
C THR A 59 25.53 0.90 37.92
N PRO A 60 25.85 2.03 37.26
CA PRO A 60 26.27 2.17 35.87
C PRO A 60 27.65 2.87 35.75
N ALA A 61 28.26 2.88 34.55
CA ALA A 61 29.41 3.75 34.26
C ALA A 61 29.32 4.40 32.87
N GLN A 62 29.49 5.72 32.82
CA GLN A 62 29.55 6.51 31.60
C GLN A 62 30.99 6.61 31.07
N ARG A 63 31.19 6.55 29.75
CA ARG A 63 31.90 7.58 28.96
C ARG A 63 31.89 7.29 27.45
N THR A 64 32.10 8.36 26.69
CA THR A 64 31.75 8.56 25.26
C THR A 64 32.86 8.14 24.26
N PRO A 65 32.58 8.09 22.93
CA PRO A 65 33.28 7.21 22.00
C PRO A 65 34.47 7.83 21.23
N ALA A 66 35.29 6.94 20.65
CA ALA A 66 36.38 7.30 19.73
C ALA A 66 36.03 7.00 18.26
N ARG A 67 35.77 8.08 17.50
CA ARG A 67 36.23 8.36 16.12
C ARG A 67 36.49 7.18 15.17
N ALA A 68 35.61 7.01 14.18
CA ALA A 68 35.84 6.12 13.03
C ALA A 68 36.91 6.65 12.06
N GLN A 69 37.62 5.74 11.39
CA GLN A 69 38.54 6.03 10.27
C GLN A 69 37.84 5.83 8.92
N ALA A 70 38.28 6.57 7.90
CA ALA A 70 37.63 6.64 6.60
C ALA A 70 38.21 5.65 5.57
N LEU A 71 37.37 5.26 4.61
CA LEU A 71 37.77 4.67 3.33
C LEU A 71 37.50 5.67 2.20
N THR A 72 38.42 5.74 1.25
CA THR A 72 38.20 6.28 -0.11
C THR A 72 38.89 5.35 -1.10
N PRO A 73 38.38 5.24 -2.33
CA PRO A 73 39.17 5.86 -3.39
C PRO A 73 38.37 6.66 -4.44
N ALA A 74 39.14 7.51 -5.11
CA ALA A 74 38.89 8.40 -6.24
C ALA A 74 37.78 8.06 -7.26
N LEU A 75 37.18 9.13 -7.80
CA LEU A 75 36.90 9.22 -9.24
C LEU A 75 37.05 10.67 -9.74
N THR A 76 37.69 10.82 -10.90
CA THR A 76 38.21 12.09 -11.43
C THR A 76 37.21 12.78 -12.36
N ARG A 77 37.03 14.10 -12.25
CA ARG A 77 36.61 14.93 -13.39
C ARG A 77 37.07 16.39 -13.25
N ALA A 78 37.58 16.94 -14.34
CA ALA A 78 38.25 18.23 -14.37
C ALA A 78 37.28 19.41 -14.54
N PHE A 79 37.65 20.56 -13.97
CA PHE A 79 37.18 21.90 -14.37
C PHE A 79 38.33 22.91 -14.24
N SER A 80 38.28 23.97 -15.05
CA SER A 80 39.34 24.95 -15.30
C SER A 80 39.81 25.73 -14.06
N PRO A 81 41.05 26.27 -14.06
CA PRO A 81 41.58 27.05 -12.95
C PRO A 81 40.87 28.41 -12.81
N ALA A 82 40.25 28.64 -11.65
CA ALA A 82 39.82 29.97 -11.24
C ALA A 82 41.02 30.77 -10.69
N VAL A 83 41.11 32.04 -11.07
CA VAL A 83 42.12 32.99 -10.56
C VAL A 83 41.97 33.12 -9.03
N PRO A 84 43.06 33.09 -8.24
CA PRO A 84 42.98 33.24 -6.79
C PRO A 84 42.41 34.62 -6.44
N SER A 85 41.25 34.62 -5.79
CA SER A 85 40.67 35.85 -5.26
C SER A 85 41.56 36.38 -4.14
N ARG A 86 41.91 37.67 -4.24
CA ARG A 86 42.77 38.39 -3.31
C ARG A 86 42.29 38.17 -1.86
N ALA A 87 43.16 37.67 -0.99
CA ALA A 87 42.85 37.54 0.43
C ALA A 87 42.48 38.93 0.99
N ARG A 88 41.29 39.05 1.57
CA ARG A 88 40.84 40.30 2.19
C ARG A 88 41.66 40.58 3.43
N THR A 89 41.99 41.85 3.63
CA THR A 89 42.60 42.34 4.87
C THR A 89 41.60 42.28 6.03
N PRO A 90 42.03 42.15 7.29
CA PRO A 90 41.13 42.16 8.46
C PRO A 90 40.20 43.38 8.50
N ALA A 91 40.69 44.54 8.07
CA ALA A 91 39.92 45.77 7.95
C ALA A 91 38.76 45.67 6.93
N GLU A 92 38.95 44.99 5.80
CA GLU A 92 37.88 44.78 4.80
C GLU A 92 36.78 43.86 5.33
N ASP A 93 37.12 42.88 6.16
CA ASP A 93 36.16 41.91 6.70
C ASP A 93 35.31 42.52 7.83
N LEU A 94 35.92 43.30 8.73
CA LEU A 94 35.20 44.15 9.70
C LEU A 94 34.30 45.18 9.01
N THR A 95 34.77 45.77 7.90
CA THR A 95 33.95 46.67 7.08
C THR A 95 32.76 45.94 6.45
N GLY A 96 32.90 44.64 6.11
CA GLY A 96 31.82 43.76 5.68
C GLY A 96 30.77 43.53 6.78
N GLN A 97 31.22 43.22 8.00
CA GLN A 97 30.34 43.04 9.16
C GLN A 97 29.58 44.33 9.50
N ALA A 98 30.27 45.47 9.54
CA ALA A 98 29.66 46.80 9.73
C ALA A 98 28.63 47.14 8.65
N LYS A 99 28.90 46.78 7.39
CA LYS A 99 27.95 46.94 6.27
C LYS A 99 26.72 46.05 6.41
N SER A 100 26.84 44.82 6.93
CA SER A 100 25.67 43.96 7.17
C SER A 100 24.72 44.55 8.22
N PHE A 101 25.28 45.07 9.32
CA PHE A 101 24.55 45.76 10.40
C PHE A 101 23.83 47.01 9.87
N LEU A 102 24.52 47.86 9.09
CA LEU A 102 23.93 49.06 8.49
C LEU A 102 22.91 48.74 7.37
N ALA A 103 23.04 47.62 6.67
CA ALA A 103 22.07 47.18 5.68
C ALA A 103 20.76 46.70 6.32
N HIS A 104 20.82 45.95 7.43
CA HIS A 104 19.63 45.55 8.20
C HIS A 104 18.87 46.78 8.73
N GLN A 105 19.61 47.82 9.14
CA GLN A 105 19.04 49.08 9.62
C GLN A 105 18.24 49.86 8.54
N ARG A 106 18.49 49.61 7.24
CA ARG A 106 17.71 50.22 6.13
C ARG A 106 16.44 49.44 5.80
N ALA A 107 16.46 48.11 5.89
CA ALA A 107 15.29 47.27 5.61
C ALA A 107 14.12 47.60 6.54
N LEU A 108 14.38 47.71 7.85
CA LEU A 108 13.40 47.98 8.90
C LEU A 108 12.61 49.30 8.76
N LYS A 109 13.07 50.25 7.92
CA LYS A 109 12.37 51.52 7.68
C LYS A 109 11.35 51.50 6.53
N THR A 110 11.15 50.37 5.87
CA THR A 110 10.39 50.31 4.60
C THR A 110 9.11 49.45 4.69
N ALA A 111 8.69 49.09 5.90
CA ALA A 111 7.69 48.05 6.15
C ALA A 111 6.33 48.55 6.71
N GLU A 112 6.04 49.85 6.64
CA GLU A 112 4.78 50.44 7.13
C GLU A 112 3.92 51.04 6.00
N GLU A 113 3.07 50.23 5.35
CA GLU A 113 1.82 50.73 4.73
C GLU A 113 0.79 49.58 4.50
N PRO A 114 -0.50 49.73 4.92
CA PRO A 114 -1.46 48.62 4.90
C PRO A 114 -2.45 48.64 3.72
N ALA A 115 -2.77 47.45 3.18
CA ALA A 115 -3.78 47.28 2.13
C ALA A 115 -5.22 47.06 2.68
N ARG A 116 -6.23 47.66 2.04
CA ARG A 116 -7.67 47.33 2.19
C ARG A 116 -8.47 47.61 0.92
N GLN A 117 -9.19 46.61 0.41
CA GLN A 117 -10.50 46.77 -0.26
C GLN A 117 -11.25 45.42 -0.33
N VAL A 118 -12.59 45.45 -0.39
CA VAL A 118 -13.48 44.37 0.09
C VAL A 118 -14.79 44.31 -0.72
N VAL A 119 -15.15 43.11 -1.26
CA VAL A 119 -16.54 42.62 -1.57
C VAL A 119 -17.28 43.32 -2.75
N PRO A 120 -18.32 42.74 -3.45
CA PRO A 120 -19.16 41.55 -3.15
C PRO A 120 -19.26 40.43 -4.23
N ALA A 121 -20.07 39.41 -3.92
CA ALA A 121 -20.43 38.24 -4.73
C ALA A 121 -21.86 38.29 -5.31
N ARG A 122 -22.13 37.48 -6.35
CA ARG A 122 -23.41 36.94 -6.91
C ARG A 122 -23.02 35.99 -8.08
N ASP A 123 -23.81 35.04 -8.60
CA ASP A 123 -25.13 34.44 -8.30
C ASP A 123 -25.12 32.96 -8.79
N ALA A 124 -26.17 32.15 -8.58
CA ALA A 124 -26.28 30.77 -9.08
C ALA A 124 -27.64 30.47 -9.77
N PRO A 125 -27.67 29.67 -10.87
CA PRO A 125 -28.91 29.06 -11.40
C PRO A 125 -28.71 27.53 -11.69
N PRO A 126 -29.66 26.76 -12.27
CA PRO A 126 -30.46 25.83 -11.48
C PRO A 126 -30.39 24.34 -11.93
N VAL A 127 -31.09 23.50 -11.16
CA VAL A 127 -31.24 22.04 -11.36
C VAL A 127 -32.00 21.68 -12.65
N LEU A 128 -31.58 20.59 -13.30
CA LEU A 128 -32.26 19.95 -14.44
C LEU A 128 -32.74 18.55 -14.05
N VAL A 129 -33.94 18.18 -14.47
CA VAL A 129 -34.67 16.95 -14.08
C VAL A 129 -34.57 15.91 -15.20
N GLU A 130 -34.32 14.64 -14.84
CA GLU A 130 -34.32 13.51 -15.79
C GLU A 130 -35.72 12.85 -15.93
N PRO A 131 -36.11 12.39 -17.14
CA PRO A 131 -37.33 11.62 -17.35
C PRO A 131 -37.10 10.10 -17.23
N VAL A 132 -38.06 9.41 -16.60
CA VAL A 132 -38.08 7.96 -16.38
C VAL A 132 -38.54 7.21 -17.64
N LEU A 133 -37.90 6.09 -17.97
CA LEU A 133 -38.34 5.14 -19.01
C LEU A 133 -38.92 3.85 -18.39
N ALA A 134 -40.02 3.36 -18.98
CA ALA A 134 -40.75 2.18 -18.51
C ALA A 134 -40.11 0.85 -18.99
N PRO A 135 -40.33 -0.27 -18.27
CA PRO A 135 -39.69 -1.56 -18.57
C PRO A 135 -40.40 -2.35 -19.69
N VAL A 136 -39.61 -3.10 -20.46
CA VAL A 136 -40.08 -4.03 -21.50
C VAL A 136 -39.92 -5.47 -20.99
N LEU A 137 -40.97 -6.29 -21.15
CA LEU A 137 -40.98 -7.71 -20.76
C LEU A 137 -40.32 -8.60 -21.83
N PRO A 138 -39.54 -9.64 -21.45
CA PRO A 138 -38.99 -10.61 -22.40
C PRO A 138 -39.98 -11.74 -22.75
N PRO A 139 -39.87 -12.35 -23.95
CA PRO A 139 -40.71 -13.48 -24.37
C PRO A 139 -40.25 -14.83 -23.80
N VAL A 140 -41.17 -15.80 -23.82
CA VAL A 140 -41.02 -17.16 -23.29
C VAL A 140 -40.19 -18.06 -24.23
N PRO A 141 -39.24 -18.88 -23.73
CA PRO A 141 -38.51 -19.87 -24.52
C PRO A 141 -39.28 -21.20 -24.66
N GLY A 142 -39.10 -21.88 -25.79
CA GLY A 142 -39.75 -23.16 -26.12
C GLY A 142 -39.05 -24.41 -25.58
N ASP A 143 -39.71 -25.56 -25.79
CA ASP A 143 -39.36 -26.85 -25.19
C ASP A 143 -38.02 -27.44 -25.64
N GLY A 144 -37.25 -27.97 -24.68
CA GLY A 144 -36.07 -28.80 -24.94
C GLY A 144 -34.93 -28.67 -23.93
N VAL A 145 -34.72 -27.48 -23.37
CA VAL A 145 -33.61 -27.20 -22.44
C VAL A 145 -34.11 -27.20 -21.00
N LYS A 146 -33.56 -28.08 -20.14
CA LYS A 146 -33.85 -28.07 -18.70
C LYS A 146 -33.25 -26.81 -18.06
N THR A 147 -34.10 -25.83 -17.77
CA THR A 147 -33.76 -24.67 -16.93
C THR A 147 -33.30 -25.12 -15.53
N LYS A 148 -32.59 -24.29 -14.74
CA LYS A 148 -32.31 -24.60 -13.32
C LYS A 148 -33.63 -24.82 -12.59
N ARG A 149 -34.68 -24.07 -12.94
CA ARG A 149 -36.04 -24.30 -12.43
C ARG A 149 -36.55 -25.72 -12.74
N GLN A 150 -36.20 -26.34 -13.87
CA GLN A 150 -36.51 -27.74 -14.18
C GLN A 150 -35.53 -28.75 -13.57
N MET A 151 -34.27 -28.39 -13.34
CA MET A 151 -33.40 -29.19 -12.46
C MET A 151 -33.94 -29.21 -11.03
N LEU A 152 -34.52 -28.10 -10.56
CA LEU A 152 -35.21 -27.95 -9.28
C LEU A 152 -36.61 -28.61 -9.27
N THR A 153 -37.42 -28.55 -10.34
CA THR A 153 -38.76 -29.18 -10.36
C THR A 153 -38.78 -30.66 -10.75
N ILE A 154 -37.72 -31.21 -11.34
CA ILE A 154 -37.47 -32.66 -11.36
C ILE A 154 -36.94 -33.15 -9.98
N SER A 155 -36.44 -32.22 -9.13
CA SER A 155 -35.85 -32.46 -7.81
C SER A 155 -36.82 -32.34 -6.61
N ALA A 156 -37.99 -31.73 -6.81
CA ALA A 156 -38.85 -31.11 -5.78
C ALA A 156 -39.48 -32.01 -4.68
N ALA A 157 -38.97 -33.23 -4.47
CA ALA A 157 -39.34 -34.10 -3.36
C ALA A 157 -38.14 -34.78 -2.64
N GLY A 158 -36.89 -34.43 -2.96
CA GLY A 158 -35.74 -34.97 -2.20
C GLY A 158 -34.31 -34.62 -2.65
N THR A 159 -34.11 -34.08 -3.85
CA THR A 159 -32.74 -33.82 -4.35
C THR A 159 -32.15 -32.51 -3.78
N ASP A 160 -32.96 -31.48 -3.57
CA ASP A 160 -32.54 -30.22 -2.92
C ASP A 160 -32.07 -30.45 -1.47
N GLU A 161 -32.79 -31.26 -0.68
CA GLU A 161 -32.36 -31.60 0.69
C GLU A 161 -31.05 -32.39 0.70
N ALA A 162 -30.85 -33.31 -0.25
CA ALA A 162 -29.63 -34.09 -0.37
C ALA A 162 -28.42 -33.21 -0.68
N LEU A 163 -28.56 -32.27 -1.63
CA LEU A 163 -27.51 -31.30 -1.99
C LEU A 163 -27.21 -30.32 -0.84
N VAL A 164 -28.23 -29.80 -0.15
CA VAL A 164 -28.06 -28.95 1.03
C VAL A 164 -27.35 -29.71 2.15
N ARG A 165 -27.77 -30.95 2.44
CA ARG A 165 -27.13 -31.81 3.45
C ARG A 165 -25.67 -32.12 3.10
N GLN A 166 -25.38 -32.40 1.83
CA GLN A 166 -24.01 -32.61 1.35
C GLN A 166 -23.15 -31.34 1.52
N GLY A 167 -23.71 -30.15 1.30
CA GLY A 167 -23.06 -28.88 1.58
C GLY A 167 -22.77 -28.68 3.07
N VAL A 168 -23.75 -28.94 3.94
CA VAL A 168 -23.60 -28.84 5.41
C VAL A 168 -22.52 -29.79 5.93
N GLU A 169 -22.54 -31.06 5.52
CA GLU A 169 -21.52 -32.04 5.95
C GLU A 169 -20.14 -31.72 5.37
N ALA A 170 -20.02 -31.20 4.15
CA ALA A 170 -18.75 -30.73 3.60
C ALA A 170 -18.18 -29.55 4.41
N ASN A 171 -19.03 -28.59 4.81
CA ASN A 171 -18.62 -27.44 5.65
C ASN A 171 -18.14 -27.91 7.03
N LYS A 172 -18.87 -28.85 7.64
CA LYS A 172 -18.54 -29.43 8.93
C LYS A 172 -17.26 -30.28 8.88
N ALA A 173 -17.05 -31.04 7.81
CA ALA A 173 -15.79 -31.77 7.58
C ALA A 173 -14.60 -30.83 7.38
N ALA A 174 -14.77 -29.73 6.63
CA ALA A 174 -13.73 -28.71 6.47
C ALA A 174 -13.40 -28.04 7.81
N LEU A 175 -14.40 -27.60 8.58
CA LEU A 175 -14.21 -27.01 9.90
C LEU A 175 -13.61 -27.99 10.92
N LYS A 176 -13.96 -29.28 10.85
CA LYS A 176 -13.31 -30.33 11.65
C LYS A 176 -11.82 -30.42 11.35
N ARG A 177 -11.42 -30.52 10.08
CA ARG A 177 -9.99 -30.54 9.67
C ARG A 177 -9.25 -29.28 10.16
N ILE A 178 -9.89 -28.11 10.08
CA ILE A 178 -9.30 -26.86 10.58
C ILE A 178 -9.13 -26.89 12.10
N TYR A 179 -10.16 -27.33 12.86
CA TYR A 179 -10.06 -27.49 14.31
C TYR A 179 -8.91 -28.42 14.70
N GLU A 180 -8.82 -29.60 14.09
CA GLU A 180 -7.76 -30.60 14.32
C GLU A 180 -6.36 -30.08 13.93
N ALA A 181 -6.27 -29.13 13.00
CA ALA A 181 -5.00 -28.54 12.54
C ALA A 181 -4.50 -27.37 13.41
N PHE A 182 -5.33 -26.80 14.29
CA PHE A 182 -5.03 -25.59 15.07
C PHE A 182 -5.31 -25.68 16.57
N TYR A 183 -5.98 -26.73 17.05
CA TYR A 183 -6.22 -27.00 18.47
C TYR A 183 -5.75 -28.40 18.86
N ASP A 184 -5.13 -28.53 20.03
CA ASP A 184 -4.84 -29.81 20.66
C ASP A 184 -6.15 -30.54 21.00
N GLN A 185 -6.21 -31.84 20.74
CA GLN A 185 -7.45 -32.61 20.90
C GLN A 185 -7.66 -33.15 22.32
N ALA A 186 -6.65 -33.05 23.21
CA ALA A 186 -6.75 -33.49 24.60
C ALA A 186 -7.30 -32.40 25.54
N ASP A 187 -6.95 -31.14 25.33
CA ASP A 187 -7.38 -30.00 26.17
C ASP A 187 -8.02 -28.82 25.39
N GLY A 188 -7.98 -28.84 24.05
CA GLY A 188 -8.46 -27.75 23.21
C GLY A 188 -7.57 -26.51 23.24
N SER A 189 -6.33 -26.59 23.72
CA SER A 189 -5.37 -25.49 23.67
C SER A 189 -4.96 -25.19 22.23
N ARG A 190 -4.76 -23.91 21.90
CA ARG A 190 -4.39 -23.48 20.56
C ARG A 190 -2.94 -23.82 20.24
N LEU A 191 -2.72 -24.54 19.15
CA LEU A 191 -1.39 -24.91 18.67
C LEU A 191 -0.60 -23.67 18.22
N SER A 192 0.70 -23.65 18.52
CA SER A 192 1.61 -22.59 18.14
C SER A 192 1.94 -22.63 16.64
N GLY A 193 1.79 -21.52 15.94
CA GLY A 193 2.15 -21.39 14.52
C GLY A 193 1.88 -19.98 13.98
N GLN A 194 2.71 -19.55 13.03
CA GLN A 194 2.52 -18.32 12.26
C GLN A 194 1.70 -18.62 10.97
N ASP A 195 1.28 -17.58 10.27
CA ASP A 195 0.61 -17.64 8.95
C ASP A 195 -0.66 -18.52 8.88
N ARG A 196 -1.53 -18.36 9.89
CA ARG A 196 -2.80 -19.10 10.02
C ARG A 196 -3.79 -18.86 8.87
N LEU A 197 -3.89 -17.61 8.39
CA LEU A 197 -4.85 -17.25 7.33
C LEU A 197 -4.57 -18.03 6.03
N ASP A 198 -3.33 -18.01 5.57
CA ASP A 198 -2.91 -18.67 4.34
C ASP A 198 -3.13 -20.19 4.43
N ARG A 199 -2.77 -20.80 5.57
CA ARG A 199 -3.01 -22.23 5.82
C ARG A 199 -4.51 -22.58 5.84
N ILE A 200 -5.36 -21.75 6.44
CA ILE A 200 -6.83 -21.95 6.43
C ILE A 200 -7.39 -21.77 5.02
N TYR A 201 -6.93 -20.75 4.30
CA TYR A 201 -7.33 -20.49 2.91
C TYR A 201 -7.01 -21.70 2.02
N ASN A 202 -5.79 -22.23 2.12
CA ASN A 202 -5.37 -23.43 1.38
C ASN A 202 -6.22 -24.65 1.78
N MET A 203 -6.39 -24.94 3.07
CA MET A 203 -7.21 -26.07 3.56
C MET A 203 -8.68 -26.07 3.11
N MET A 204 -9.21 -24.92 2.67
CA MET A 204 -10.54 -24.80 2.07
C MET A 204 -10.49 -24.71 0.54
N GLY A 205 -9.46 -24.09 -0.02
CA GLY A 205 -9.33 -23.86 -1.46
C GLY A 205 -8.85 -25.09 -2.23
N GLU A 206 -8.02 -25.94 -1.64
CA GLU A 206 -7.17 -26.92 -2.33
C GLU A 206 -7.71 -28.35 -2.35
N GLY A 207 -7.67 -28.97 -3.53
CA GLY A 207 -8.05 -30.35 -3.79
C GLY A 207 -7.00 -31.12 -4.60
N THR A 208 -7.41 -32.26 -5.16
CA THR A 208 -6.54 -33.19 -5.88
C THR A 208 -5.92 -32.59 -7.15
N ALA A 209 -4.71 -33.02 -7.48
CA ALA A 209 -3.97 -32.61 -8.69
C ALA A 209 -4.36 -33.40 -9.95
N GLU A 210 -5.48 -34.13 -9.96
CA GLU A 210 -5.96 -34.90 -11.13
C GLU A 210 -6.09 -34.00 -12.37
N TYR A 211 -6.64 -32.80 -12.18
CA TYR A 211 -6.83 -31.78 -13.23
C TYR A 211 -5.58 -31.44 -14.02
N VAL A 212 -4.39 -31.48 -13.41
CA VAL A 212 -3.11 -31.10 -14.03
C VAL A 212 -2.24 -32.29 -14.41
N GLN A 213 -2.74 -33.53 -14.29
CA GLN A 213 -2.02 -34.72 -14.78
C GLN A 213 -1.96 -34.78 -16.31
N THR A 214 -2.93 -34.18 -16.99
CA THR A 214 -2.91 -33.94 -18.44
C THR A 214 -2.66 -32.45 -18.69
N PRO A 215 -1.45 -32.06 -19.12
CA PRO A 215 -1.14 -30.68 -19.46
C PRO A 215 -1.88 -30.20 -20.71
N VAL A 216 -2.07 -28.88 -20.80
CA VAL A 216 -2.61 -28.24 -22.02
C VAL A 216 -1.56 -28.22 -23.11
N THR A 217 -1.92 -28.56 -24.34
CA THR A 217 -1.02 -28.49 -25.50
C THR A 217 -0.85 -27.06 -26.04
N ASP A 218 0.15 -26.84 -26.89
CA ASP A 218 0.32 -25.56 -27.61
C ASP A 218 -0.86 -25.22 -28.53
N GLU A 219 -1.51 -26.24 -29.09
CA GLU A 219 -2.67 -26.11 -29.97
C GLU A 219 -3.91 -25.71 -29.19
N GLU A 220 -4.27 -26.46 -28.14
CA GLU A 220 -5.40 -26.15 -27.24
C GLU A 220 -5.28 -24.76 -26.60
N PHE A 221 -4.08 -24.39 -26.12
CA PHE A 221 -3.88 -23.04 -25.59
C PHE A 221 -3.91 -21.97 -26.70
N GLY A 222 -3.40 -22.30 -27.88
CA GLY A 222 -3.50 -21.46 -29.07
C GLY A 222 -4.95 -21.16 -29.45
N ASP A 223 -5.85 -22.14 -29.30
CA ASP A 223 -7.27 -22.01 -29.62
C ASP A 223 -8.07 -21.38 -28.47
N PHE A 224 -7.68 -21.62 -27.21
CA PHE A 224 -8.15 -20.84 -26.06
C PHE A 224 -7.94 -19.33 -26.25
N LEU A 225 -6.74 -18.92 -26.71
CA LEU A 225 -6.43 -17.52 -27.03
C LEU A 225 -7.21 -16.97 -28.23
N LYS A 226 -7.83 -17.83 -29.05
CA LYS A 226 -8.61 -17.47 -30.24
C LYS A 226 -10.12 -17.65 -30.09
N LEU A 227 -10.62 -18.10 -28.92
CA LEU A 227 -12.04 -18.39 -28.67
C LEU A 227 -12.98 -17.33 -29.26
N ARG A 228 -12.61 -16.05 -29.13
CA ARG A 228 -13.27 -14.92 -29.77
C ARG A 228 -12.27 -13.81 -30.13
N PRO A 229 -12.59 -12.95 -31.13
CA PRO A 229 -11.80 -11.76 -31.44
C PRO A 229 -12.04 -10.58 -30.47
N ASP A 230 -13.12 -10.62 -29.68
CA ASP A 230 -13.58 -9.53 -28.80
C ASP A 230 -13.66 -9.94 -27.32
N ILE A 231 -12.78 -10.85 -26.89
CA ILE A 231 -12.46 -11.11 -25.49
C ILE A 231 -11.11 -10.50 -25.13
N PHE A 232 -10.94 -10.13 -23.85
CA PHE A 232 -9.64 -9.75 -23.32
C PHE A 232 -9.20 -10.80 -22.30
N ILE A 233 -8.05 -11.44 -22.54
CA ILE A 233 -7.48 -12.47 -21.67
C ILE A 233 -6.32 -11.88 -20.87
N GLN A 234 -6.31 -12.13 -19.56
CA GLN A 234 -5.25 -11.74 -18.63
C GLN A 234 -4.91 -12.91 -17.70
N ALA A 235 -3.64 -13.28 -17.58
CA ALA A 235 -3.18 -14.22 -16.55
C ALA A 235 -3.05 -13.48 -15.19
N GLN A 236 -3.36 -14.16 -14.08
CA GLN A 236 -3.59 -13.54 -12.78
C GLN A 236 -2.31 -12.93 -12.17
N GLU A 237 -1.15 -13.54 -12.36
CA GLU A 237 0.13 -13.01 -11.85
C GLU A 237 0.83 -12.06 -12.83
N SER A 238 0.27 -11.88 -14.04
CA SER A 238 0.89 -11.12 -15.13
C SER A 238 0.49 -9.64 -15.16
N ASP A 239 1.48 -8.78 -14.90
CA ASP A 239 1.44 -7.33 -15.19
C ASP A 239 1.76 -7.09 -16.69
N PHE A 240 0.75 -6.81 -17.52
CA PHE A 240 1.02 -6.40 -18.91
C PHE A 240 1.73 -5.04 -18.96
N PRO A 241 2.78 -4.89 -19.80
CA PRO A 241 3.38 -3.58 -20.07
C PRO A 241 2.32 -2.58 -20.56
N LYS A 242 2.43 -1.32 -20.12
CA LYS A 242 1.58 -0.25 -20.63
C LYS A 242 1.82 -0.11 -22.14
N ASN A 243 0.76 -0.25 -22.93
CA ASN A 243 0.78 -0.29 -24.39
C ASN A 243 1.41 -1.55 -25.01
N ALA A 244 1.44 -2.68 -24.29
CA ALA A 244 1.86 -3.97 -24.86
C ALA A 244 1.07 -4.30 -26.14
N THR A 245 1.78 -4.68 -27.20
CA THR A 245 1.19 -5.16 -28.46
C THR A 245 0.46 -6.49 -28.25
N ARG A 246 -0.27 -6.97 -29.27
CA ARG A 246 -0.97 -8.25 -29.19
C ARG A 246 0.02 -9.39 -28.95
N GLU A 247 1.11 -9.40 -29.70
CA GLU A 247 2.16 -10.42 -29.68
C GLU A 247 2.88 -10.43 -28.33
N GLN A 248 3.15 -9.25 -27.75
CA GLN A 248 3.73 -9.13 -26.42
C GLN A 248 2.80 -9.67 -25.32
N ARG A 249 1.48 -9.48 -25.45
CA ARG A 249 0.50 -10.06 -24.51
C ARG A 249 0.42 -11.57 -24.67
N GLU A 250 0.33 -12.07 -25.91
CA GLU A 250 0.31 -13.50 -26.19
C GLU A 250 1.58 -14.20 -25.68
N GLN A 251 2.75 -13.57 -25.79
CA GLN A 251 3.99 -14.09 -25.20
C GLN A 251 3.92 -14.19 -23.67
N VAL A 252 3.48 -13.14 -22.97
CA VAL A 252 3.28 -13.17 -21.51
C VAL A 252 2.27 -14.23 -21.09
N LEU A 253 1.19 -14.43 -21.86
CA LEU A 253 0.21 -15.49 -21.60
C LEU A 253 0.80 -16.90 -21.85
N ARG A 254 1.70 -17.06 -22.84
CA ARG A 254 2.43 -18.31 -23.09
C ARG A 254 3.45 -18.64 -22.01
N GLU A 255 4.08 -17.64 -21.43
CA GLU A 255 4.95 -17.80 -20.25
C GLU A 255 4.12 -18.21 -19.01
N ALA A 256 3.01 -17.52 -18.75
CA ALA A 256 2.14 -17.84 -17.61
C ALA A 256 1.53 -19.26 -17.67
N VAL A 257 1.16 -19.76 -18.86
CA VAL A 257 0.60 -21.14 -18.97
C VAL A 257 1.68 -22.20 -18.82
N GLN A 258 2.96 -21.86 -18.99
CA GLN A 258 4.05 -22.81 -18.76
C GLN A 258 4.12 -23.16 -17.27
N GLU A 259 4.18 -22.14 -16.41
CA GLU A 259 4.28 -22.32 -14.95
C GLU A 259 2.94 -22.72 -14.31
N GLY A 260 1.81 -22.35 -14.94
CA GLY A 260 0.46 -22.62 -14.48
C GLY A 260 -0.15 -21.42 -13.77
N ASP A 261 -1.19 -20.81 -14.39
CA ASP A 261 -1.85 -19.61 -13.85
C ASP A 261 -3.37 -19.62 -14.13
N TYR A 262 -4.09 -18.74 -13.44
CA TYR A 262 -5.48 -18.42 -13.71
C TYR A 262 -5.63 -17.39 -14.83
N PHE A 263 -6.20 -17.81 -15.95
CA PHE A 263 -6.55 -16.96 -17.08
C PHE A 263 -7.94 -16.37 -16.88
N HIS A 264 -8.00 -15.07 -16.64
CA HIS A 264 -9.21 -14.27 -16.64
C HIS A 264 -9.62 -13.96 -18.08
N VAL A 265 -10.82 -14.38 -18.49
CA VAL A 265 -11.43 -14.04 -19.78
C VAL A 265 -12.52 -12.99 -19.52
N HIS A 266 -12.22 -11.75 -19.86
CA HIS A 266 -13.09 -10.59 -19.66
C HIS A 266 -14.08 -10.43 -20.82
N ASN A 267 -15.36 -10.27 -20.49
CA ASN A 267 -16.39 -9.91 -21.45
C ASN A 267 -16.22 -8.43 -21.86
N VAL A 268 -15.72 -8.19 -23.07
CA VAL A 268 -15.65 -6.85 -23.67
C VAL A 268 -16.53 -6.73 -24.93
N SER A 269 -17.51 -7.63 -25.04
CA SER A 269 -18.48 -7.64 -26.14
C SER A 269 -19.28 -6.34 -26.23
N LYS A 270 -19.88 -6.10 -27.39
CA LYS A 270 -20.77 -4.95 -27.62
C LYS A 270 -21.99 -4.95 -26.71
N LEU A 271 -22.49 -6.12 -26.30
CA LEU A 271 -23.63 -6.24 -25.40
C LEU A 271 -23.28 -5.81 -23.98
N TYR A 272 -22.16 -6.32 -23.43
CA TYR A 272 -21.67 -5.92 -22.11
C TYR A 272 -21.30 -4.44 -22.06
N THR A 273 -20.50 -3.96 -23.01
CA THR A 273 -20.06 -2.56 -23.05
C THR A 273 -21.21 -1.56 -23.26
N LYS A 274 -22.26 -1.93 -24.00
CA LYS A 274 -23.50 -1.12 -24.10
C LYS A 274 -24.29 -1.08 -22.80
N ALA A 275 -24.34 -2.20 -22.06
CA ALA A 275 -25.01 -2.26 -20.76
C ALA A 275 -24.21 -1.52 -19.66
N HIS A 276 -22.90 -1.37 -19.84
CA HIS A 276 -21.95 -0.80 -18.86
C HIS A 276 -20.99 0.21 -19.51
N PRO A 277 -21.50 1.37 -19.99
CA PRO A 277 -20.71 2.33 -20.81
C PRO A 277 -19.53 2.98 -20.06
N SER A 278 -19.57 3.00 -18.74
CA SER A 278 -18.50 3.47 -17.85
C SER A 278 -17.56 2.34 -17.37
N GLY A 279 -17.73 1.14 -17.92
CA GLY A 279 -17.01 -0.08 -17.56
C GLY A 279 -17.29 -0.57 -16.14
N ASP A 280 -16.51 -1.57 -15.72
CA ASP A 280 -16.62 -2.26 -14.42
C ASP A 280 -16.73 -1.35 -13.19
N ARG A 281 -16.20 -0.11 -13.27
CA ARG A 281 -16.17 0.84 -12.15
C ARG A 281 -17.53 1.39 -11.72
N ALA A 282 -18.47 1.54 -12.64
CA ALA A 282 -19.85 1.89 -12.28
C ALA A 282 -20.83 0.73 -12.53
N ALA A 283 -20.50 -0.21 -13.42
CA ALA A 283 -21.24 -1.46 -13.61
C ALA A 283 -21.56 -2.18 -12.28
N GLY A 284 -20.58 -2.19 -11.37
CA GLY A 284 -20.64 -2.90 -10.09
C GLY A 284 -21.12 -2.08 -8.88
N LEU A 285 -21.57 -0.84 -9.07
CA LEU A 285 -22.17 -0.06 -8.00
C LEU A 285 -23.69 -0.33 -8.01
N GLY A 286 -24.22 -0.80 -6.88
CA GLY A 286 -25.65 -1.07 -6.67
C GLY A 286 -26.19 -2.42 -7.17
N LYS A 287 -25.44 -3.20 -7.95
CA LYS A 287 -25.89 -4.51 -8.47
C LYS A 287 -25.32 -5.68 -7.68
N LEU A 288 -26.20 -6.54 -7.18
CA LEU A 288 -25.86 -7.84 -6.59
C LEU A 288 -25.16 -8.73 -7.62
N ALA A 289 -24.11 -9.45 -7.21
CA ALA A 289 -23.34 -10.32 -8.08
C ALA A 289 -23.06 -11.68 -7.45
N ARG A 290 -23.09 -12.73 -8.27
CA ARG A 290 -22.84 -14.11 -7.87
C ARG A 290 -21.65 -14.67 -8.65
N ARG A 291 -21.11 -15.76 -8.13
CA ARG A 291 -20.12 -16.61 -8.79
C ARG A 291 -20.66 -18.02 -8.92
N ILE A 292 -20.43 -18.65 -10.07
CA ILE A 292 -20.54 -20.10 -10.26
C ILE A 292 -19.12 -20.65 -10.31
N VAL A 293 -18.86 -21.71 -9.57
CA VAL A 293 -17.61 -22.48 -9.63
C VAL A 293 -17.86 -23.81 -10.32
N VAL A 294 -16.90 -24.22 -11.14
CA VAL A 294 -16.93 -25.50 -11.85
C VAL A 294 -15.61 -26.23 -11.57
N ASN A 295 -15.72 -27.46 -11.06
CA ASN A 295 -14.63 -28.40 -10.90
C ASN A 295 -14.81 -29.54 -11.91
N VAL A 296 -13.79 -29.78 -12.72
CA VAL A 296 -13.71 -30.83 -13.74
C VAL A 296 -12.41 -31.61 -13.54
N LYS A 297 -12.34 -32.83 -14.06
CA LYS A 297 -11.21 -33.75 -13.86
C LYS A 297 -10.00 -33.47 -14.75
N THR A 298 -10.15 -32.77 -15.86
CA THR A 298 -9.07 -32.51 -16.84
C THR A 298 -9.11 -31.09 -17.38
N GLN A 299 -7.97 -30.58 -17.85
CA GLN A 299 -7.90 -29.24 -18.46
C GLN A 299 -8.65 -29.19 -19.79
N GLU A 300 -8.68 -30.29 -20.56
CA GLU A 300 -9.51 -30.44 -21.77
C GLU A 300 -11.00 -30.19 -21.47
N ALA A 301 -11.55 -30.84 -20.44
CA ALA A 301 -12.92 -30.59 -19.98
C ALA A 301 -13.12 -29.13 -19.54
N GLY A 302 -12.10 -28.53 -18.90
CA GLY A 302 -12.11 -27.10 -18.57
C GLY A 302 -12.18 -26.20 -19.79
N LEU A 303 -11.45 -26.51 -20.85
CA LEU A 303 -11.44 -25.79 -22.12
C LEU A 303 -12.77 -25.92 -22.88
N LYS A 304 -13.43 -27.10 -22.85
CA LYS A 304 -14.80 -27.27 -23.36
C LYS A 304 -15.77 -26.30 -22.67
N VAL A 305 -15.73 -26.23 -21.34
CA VAL A 305 -16.55 -25.28 -20.55
C VAL A 305 -16.18 -23.83 -20.90
N ALA A 306 -14.89 -23.49 -20.99
CA ALA A 306 -14.44 -22.14 -21.34
C ALA A 306 -14.96 -21.70 -22.73
N GLY A 307 -15.00 -22.61 -23.71
CA GLY A 307 -15.58 -22.35 -25.03
C GLY A 307 -17.07 -22.04 -24.98
N LYS A 308 -17.85 -22.83 -24.22
CA LYS A 308 -19.28 -22.54 -23.96
C LYS A 308 -19.49 -21.21 -23.23
N MET A 309 -18.64 -20.87 -22.26
CA MET A 309 -18.71 -19.57 -21.57
C MET A 309 -18.37 -18.40 -22.51
N ALA A 310 -17.39 -18.54 -23.40
CA ALA A 310 -17.10 -17.52 -24.41
C ALA A 310 -18.28 -17.33 -25.37
N ALA A 311 -18.97 -18.40 -25.79
CA ALA A 311 -20.18 -18.30 -26.61
C ALA A 311 -21.31 -17.54 -25.89
N LEU A 312 -21.51 -17.73 -24.59
CA LEU A 312 -22.49 -16.97 -23.79
C LEU A 312 -22.21 -15.45 -23.72
N MET A 313 -21.03 -14.97 -24.12
CA MET A 313 -20.76 -13.54 -24.26
C MET A 313 -21.47 -12.88 -25.47
N ASP A 314 -22.15 -13.65 -26.34
CA ASP A 314 -23.11 -13.12 -27.33
C ASP A 314 -24.58 -13.29 -26.93
N ASP A 315 -24.88 -14.03 -25.86
CA ASP A 315 -26.27 -14.25 -25.44
C ASP A 315 -26.89 -12.95 -24.90
N PRO A 316 -28.05 -12.48 -25.42
CA PRO A 316 -28.65 -11.21 -25.00
C PRO A 316 -29.06 -11.12 -23.54
N LEU A 317 -29.23 -12.27 -22.85
CA LEU A 317 -29.55 -12.32 -21.42
C LEU A 317 -28.28 -12.47 -20.56
N VAL A 318 -27.35 -13.35 -20.96
CA VAL A 318 -26.13 -13.61 -20.17
C VAL A 318 -25.12 -12.50 -20.36
N SER A 319 -24.83 -12.08 -21.59
CA SER A 319 -23.72 -11.15 -21.88
C SER A 319 -23.80 -9.80 -21.16
N PRO A 320 -24.96 -9.11 -21.05
CA PRO A 320 -25.08 -7.88 -20.27
C PRO A 320 -24.79 -8.06 -18.76
N ASN A 321 -24.80 -9.29 -18.25
CA ASN A 321 -24.71 -9.61 -16.83
C ASN A 321 -23.42 -10.36 -16.48
N MET A 322 -22.86 -11.17 -17.38
CA MET A 322 -21.62 -11.92 -17.18
C MET A 322 -20.40 -11.05 -17.47
N ARG A 323 -19.62 -10.76 -16.43
CA ARG A 323 -18.46 -9.85 -16.48
C ARG A 323 -17.20 -10.53 -17.00
N GLN A 324 -16.92 -11.72 -16.48
CA GLN A 324 -15.72 -12.48 -16.79
C GLN A 324 -15.90 -13.93 -16.32
N PHE A 325 -15.11 -14.84 -16.87
CA PHE A 325 -14.79 -16.09 -16.18
C PHE A 325 -13.28 -16.19 -15.95
N LYS A 326 -12.87 -17.10 -15.09
CA LYS A 326 -11.48 -17.51 -14.90
C LYS A 326 -11.36 -19.01 -15.17
N ILE A 327 -10.20 -19.45 -15.65
CA ILE A 327 -9.82 -20.87 -15.76
C ILE A 327 -8.35 -21.05 -15.36
N TYR A 328 -8.02 -22.05 -14.56
CA TYR A 328 -6.62 -22.45 -14.35
C TYR A 328 -6.14 -23.29 -15.54
N LEU A 329 -4.98 -22.95 -16.11
CA LEU A 329 -4.34 -23.73 -17.19
C LEU A 329 -2.84 -23.86 -16.94
N SER A 330 -2.27 -25.05 -17.16
CA SER A 330 -0.84 -25.33 -17.06
C SER A 330 -0.36 -26.32 -18.12
N LYS A 331 0.88 -26.14 -18.59
CA LYS A 331 1.62 -27.06 -19.48
C LYS A 331 2.55 -28.01 -18.73
N GLU A 332 2.67 -27.89 -17.41
CA GLU A 332 3.55 -28.73 -16.61
C GLU A 332 2.71 -29.71 -15.77
N VAL A 333 3.12 -30.99 -15.80
CA VAL A 333 2.70 -31.94 -14.76
C VAL A 333 3.48 -31.59 -13.50
N PRO A 334 2.83 -31.27 -12.37
CA PRO A 334 3.56 -30.85 -11.18
C PRO A 334 4.47 -31.94 -10.63
N THR A 335 5.68 -31.55 -10.23
CA THR A 335 6.70 -32.47 -9.71
C THR A 335 6.62 -32.61 -8.18
N GLY A 336 5.53 -33.21 -7.69
CA GLY A 336 5.38 -33.58 -6.27
C GLY A 336 3.93 -33.62 -5.79
N GLU A 337 3.74 -33.63 -4.47
CA GLU A 337 2.45 -33.39 -3.82
C GLU A 337 2.06 -31.90 -3.95
N THR A 338 1.69 -31.48 -5.15
CA THR A 338 0.99 -30.21 -5.32
C THR A 338 -0.50 -30.41 -5.16
N THR A 339 -1.16 -29.37 -4.65
CA THR A 339 -2.60 -29.23 -4.64
C THR A 339 -3.03 -28.24 -5.71
N VAL A 340 -4.21 -28.46 -6.29
CA VAL A 340 -4.84 -27.49 -7.22
C VAL A 340 -6.16 -27.09 -6.64
N LYS A 341 -6.50 -25.79 -6.70
CA LYS A 341 -7.76 -25.31 -6.09
C LYS A 341 -8.97 -26.03 -6.67
N HIS A 342 -10.00 -26.26 -5.84
CA HIS A 342 -11.23 -26.92 -6.26
C HIS A 342 -11.94 -26.14 -7.39
N ASP A 343 -11.88 -24.81 -7.38
CA ASP A 343 -12.48 -23.97 -8.40
C ASP A 343 -11.57 -23.81 -9.63
N LYS A 344 -11.63 -24.83 -10.50
CA LYS A 344 -10.89 -24.85 -11.79
C LYS A 344 -11.36 -23.74 -12.72
N LEU A 345 -12.68 -23.51 -12.76
CA LEU A 345 -13.27 -22.32 -13.37
C LEU A 345 -14.14 -21.54 -12.37
N VAL A 346 -14.15 -20.22 -12.52
CA VAL A 346 -15.03 -19.31 -11.77
C VAL A 346 -15.68 -18.31 -12.71
N ILE A 347 -17.00 -18.37 -12.86
CA ILE A 347 -17.81 -17.49 -13.71
C ILE A 347 -18.41 -16.40 -12.82
N TYR A 348 -18.15 -15.12 -13.13
CA TYR A 348 -18.64 -13.97 -12.37
C TYR A 348 -19.74 -13.25 -13.14
N TYR A 349 -20.92 -13.13 -12.54
CA TYR A 349 -22.08 -12.48 -13.17
C TYR A 349 -22.90 -11.66 -12.17
N GLN A 350 -23.63 -10.69 -12.71
CA GLN A 350 -24.57 -9.85 -11.99
C GLN A 350 -25.98 -10.43 -12.07
N LEU A 351 -26.78 -10.18 -11.04
CA LEU A 351 -28.21 -10.46 -11.10
C LEU A 351 -28.91 -9.41 -11.96
N PRO A 352 -29.79 -9.80 -12.92
CA PRO A 352 -30.56 -8.85 -13.72
C PRO A 352 -31.40 -7.90 -12.85
N PRO A 353 -31.58 -6.63 -13.24
CA PRO A 353 -32.45 -5.71 -12.52
C PRO A 353 -33.84 -6.30 -12.24
N GLY A 354 -34.34 -6.12 -11.02
CA GLY A 354 -35.65 -6.65 -10.60
C GLY A 354 -35.67 -8.13 -10.18
N THR A 355 -34.60 -8.90 -10.35
CA THR A 355 -34.52 -10.28 -9.80
C THR A 355 -34.29 -10.31 -8.28
N GLY A 356 -33.82 -9.21 -7.67
CA GLY A 356 -33.61 -9.09 -6.23
C GLY A 356 -32.69 -10.18 -5.67
N ASP A 357 -32.87 -10.55 -4.40
CA ASP A 357 -32.42 -11.85 -3.89
C ASP A 357 -33.57 -12.88 -3.91
N THR A 358 -34.27 -12.96 -5.04
CA THR A 358 -35.27 -14.02 -5.23
C THR A 358 -34.61 -15.32 -5.68
N THR A 359 -35.40 -16.40 -5.69
CA THR A 359 -35.00 -17.72 -6.21
C THR A 359 -34.85 -17.75 -7.74
N SER A 360 -35.24 -16.69 -8.45
CA SER A 360 -35.13 -16.58 -9.90
C SER A 360 -33.73 -16.10 -10.30
N ASP A 361 -32.95 -16.96 -10.98
CA ASP A 361 -31.58 -16.64 -11.43
C ASP A 361 -31.37 -17.01 -12.91
N PRO A 362 -32.12 -16.41 -13.86
CA PRO A 362 -32.16 -16.87 -15.24
C PRO A 362 -30.82 -16.73 -15.99
N VAL A 363 -29.86 -15.96 -15.44
CA VAL A 363 -28.48 -15.88 -15.94
C VAL A 363 -27.66 -17.08 -15.43
N GLY A 364 -27.71 -17.36 -14.12
CA GLY A 364 -27.09 -18.54 -13.53
C GLY A 364 -27.64 -19.84 -14.13
N ASP A 365 -28.95 -19.91 -14.40
CA ASP A 365 -29.62 -21.02 -15.09
C ASP A 365 -28.96 -21.34 -16.44
N LYS A 366 -28.79 -20.32 -17.29
CA LYS A 366 -28.15 -20.49 -18.61
C LYS A 366 -26.67 -20.88 -18.52
N ILE A 367 -25.94 -20.32 -17.55
CA ILE A 367 -24.54 -20.69 -17.31
C ILE A 367 -24.44 -22.17 -16.93
N VAL A 368 -25.27 -22.66 -16.00
CA VAL A 368 -25.27 -24.06 -15.56
C VAL A 368 -25.69 -25.00 -16.68
N ALA A 369 -26.71 -24.65 -17.47
CA ALA A 369 -27.10 -25.43 -18.64
C ALA A 369 -25.94 -25.55 -19.66
N ALA A 370 -25.27 -24.44 -19.99
CA ALA A 370 -24.14 -24.44 -20.91
C ALA A 370 -22.90 -25.19 -20.37
N VAL A 371 -22.74 -25.30 -19.05
CA VAL A 371 -21.74 -26.18 -18.41
C VAL A 371 -22.09 -27.65 -18.61
N GLY A 372 -23.36 -28.05 -18.36
CA GLY A 372 -23.83 -29.43 -18.58
C GLY A 372 -23.90 -29.85 -20.05
N GLU A 373 -23.97 -28.89 -20.99
CA GLU A 373 -23.79 -29.14 -22.43
C GLU A 373 -22.31 -29.27 -22.85
N ALA A 374 -21.35 -28.87 -22.01
CA ALA A 374 -19.94 -28.85 -22.35
C ALA A 374 -19.25 -30.18 -22.04
N VAL A 375 -19.65 -30.81 -20.93
CA VAL A 375 -18.96 -31.92 -20.28
C VAL A 375 -19.95 -32.87 -19.59
N GLY A 376 -19.65 -34.16 -19.60
CA GLY A 376 -20.47 -35.19 -18.94
C GLY A 376 -20.30 -35.22 -17.41
N GLU A 377 -21.18 -35.94 -16.69
CA GLU A 377 -21.04 -36.13 -15.24
C GLU A 377 -19.73 -36.87 -14.87
N GLU A 378 -19.25 -37.72 -15.77
CA GLU A 378 -17.99 -38.44 -15.67
C GLU A 378 -16.74 -37.54 -15.80
N GLU A 379 -16.86 -36.39 -16.46
CA GLU A 379 -15.80 -35.37 -16.56
C GLU A 379 -15.81 -34.38 -15.38
N MET A 380 -16.90 -34.34 -14.59
CA MET A 380 -17.03 -33.48 -13.41
C MET A 380 -16.22 -33.99 -12.21
N GLY A 381 -15.64 -33.06 -11.44
CA GLY A 381 -15.04 -33.37 -10.16
C GLY A 381 -16.08 -33.61 -9.06
N SER A 382 -15.88 -34.60 -8.19
CA SER A 382 -16.77 -34.87 -7.03
C SER A 382 -16.72 -33.77 -5.97
N ASP A 383 -15.53 -33.20 -5.81
CA ASP A 383 -15.17 -32.37 -4.67
C ASP A 383 -15.27 -30.89 -5.01
N LEU A 384 -15.73 -30.11 -4.03
CA LEU A 384 -15.90 -28.67 -4.15
C LEU A 384 -15.40 -28.03 -2.85
N ALA A 385 -14.88 -26.82 -2.96
CA ALA A 385 -14.53 -26.02 -1.79
C ALA A 385 -15.75 -25.87 -0.86
N PRO A 386 -15.54 -25.80 0.47
CA PRO A 386 -16.63 -25.61 1.41
C PRO A 386 -17.31 -24.25 1.21
N TYR A 387 -18.48 -24.13 1.82
CA TYR A 387 -19.37 -22.99 1.85
C TYR A 387 -20.11 -22.64 0.55
N TYR A 388 -19.76 -23.22 -0.59
CA TYR A 388 -20.56 -23.10 -1.81
C TYR A 388 -21.85 -23.96 -1.75
N ALA A 389 -22.93 -23.50 -2.37
CA ALA A 389 -24.13 -24.30 -2.57
C ALA A 389 -24.04 -25.11 -3.87
N ARG A 390 -24.16 -26.44 -3.76
CA ARG A 390 -24.10 -27.35 -4.92
C ARG A 390 -25.32 -27.16 -5.83
N LEU A 391 -25.08 -27.18 -7.14
CA LEU A 391 -26.10 -27.17 -8.20
C LEU A 391 -26.13 -28.47 -9.01
N GLY A 392 -25.07 -29.27 -8.92
CA GLY A 392 -24.93 -30.58 -9.56
C GLY A 392 -23.52 -31.15 -9.30
N PRO A 393 -23.17 -32.29 -9.94
CA PRO A 393 -21.79 -32.79 -9.97
C PRO A 393 -20.84 -31.70 -10.46
N GLY A 394 -19.72 -31.46 -9.75
CA GLY A 394 -18.72 -30.44 -10.13
C GLY A 394 -19.17 -28.97 -10.11
N VAL A 395 -20.46 -28.65 -9.95
CA VAL A 395 -20.98 -27.28 -10.11
C VAL A 395 -21.58 -26.76 -8.81
N ALA A 396 -21.17 -25.55 -8.41
CA ALA A 396 -21.71 -24.87 -7.24
C ALA A 396 -21.75 -23.35 -7.41
N TRP A 397 -22.42 -22.64 -6.52
CA TRP A 397 -22.55 -21.18 -6.57
C TRP A 397 -22.42 -20.51 -5.20
N ALA A 398 -22.15 -19.21 -5.26
CA ALA A 398 -22.17 -18.33 -4.10
C ALA A 398 -22.39 -16.86 -4.50
N GLU A 399 -22.78 -16.04 -3.53
CA GLU A 399 -22.77 -14.58 -3.60
C GLU A 399 -21.33 -14.04 -3.51
N GLU A 400 -21.03 -12.99 -4.27
CA GLU A 400 -19.72 -12.33 -4.24
C GLU A 400 -19.71 -11.27 -3.10
N PRO A 401 -18.91 -11.44 -2.02
CA PRO A 401 -19.11 -10.74 -0.75
C PRO A 401 -19.25 -9.22 -0.86
N LYS A 402 -18.34 -8.57 -1.59
CA LYS A 402 -18.29 -7.10 -1.74
C LYS A 402 -19.54 -6.47 -2.37
N TYR A 403 -20.40 -7.25 -3.03
CA TYR A 403 -21.66 -6.75 -3.61
C TYR A 403 -22.87 -6.90 -2.67
N PHE A 404 -22.72 -7.65 -1.57
CA PHE A 404 -23.75 -7.87 -0.55
C PHE A 404 -23.40 -7.21 0.78
N VAL A 405 -22.12 -7.22 1.16
CA VAL A 405 -21.58 -6.66 2.41
C VAL A 405 -20.43 -5.74 2.05
N GLY A 406 -20.63 -4.42 2.15
CA GLY A 406 -19.65 -3.41 1.75
C GLY A 406 -18.36 -3.40 2.56
N GLU A 407 -18.34 -4.09 3.70
CA GLU A 407 -17.17 -4.30 4.56
C GLU A 407 -16.29 -5.49 4.10
N LEU A 408 -16.81 -6.41 3.27
CA LEU A 408 -16.10 -7.60 2.78
C LEU A 408 -15.55 -7.38 1.36
N ASP A 409 -14.43 -6.67 1.23
CA ASP A 409 -13.77 -6.44 -0.07
C ASP A 409 -12.96 -7.66 -0.58
N ASN A 410 -12.73 -8.64 0.31
CA ASN A 410 -11.97 -9.88 0.07
C ASN A 410 -12.75 -10.90 -0.79
N SER A 411 -12.05 -11.90 -1.33
CA SER A 411 -12.69 -12.96 -2.12
C SER A 411 -13.61 -13.87 -1.28
N PHE A 412 -14.48 -14.65 -1.94
CA PHE A 412 -15.43 -15.54 -1.24
C PHE A 412 -14.76 -16.47 -0.22
N THR A 413 -13.74 -17.22 -0.65
CA THR A 413 -12.99 -18.16 0.20
C THR A 413 -12.18 -17.43 1.29
N GLU A 414 -11.58 -16.30 0.95
CA GLU A 414 -10.72 -15.49 1.82
C GLU A 414 -11.50 -14.81 2.96
N SER A 415 -12.65 -14.20 2.67
CA SER A 415 -13.52 -13.62 3.70
C SER A 415 -13.99 -14.67 4.72
N ARG A 416 -14.21 -15.92 4.29
CA ARG A 416 -14.53 -17.05 5.18
C ARG A 416 -13.30 -17.56 5.93
N ALA A 417 -12.14 -17.61 5.28
CA ALA A 417 -10.86 -17.95 5.90
C ALA A 417 -10.49 -16.95 7.00
N GLU A 418 -10.71 -15.66 6.76
CA GLU A 418 -10.49 -14.56 7.70
C GLU A 418 -11.40 -14.67 8.92
N VAL A 419 -12.69 -14.96 8.75
CA VAL A 419 -13.61 -15.21 9.87
C VAL A 419 -13.10 -16.36 10.77
N ILE A 420 -12.71 -17.47 10.17
CA ILE A 420 -12.22 -18.66 10.91
C ILE A 420 -10.85 -18.38 11.56
N SER A 421 -9.96 -17.69 10.85
CA SER A 421 -8.66 -17.24 11.35
C SER A 421 -8.83 -16.35 12.58
N ASN A 422 -9.77 -15.38 12.54
CA ASN A 422 -10.07 -14.52 13.67
C ASN A 422 -10.63 -15.30 14.87
N VAL A 423 -11.55 -16.26 14.65
CA VAL A 423 -12.00 -17.16 15.74
C VAL A 423 -10.82 -17.92 16.37
N ILE A 424 -9.85 -18.38 15.58
CA ILE A 424 -8.64 -19.04 16.10
C ILE A 424 -7.71 -18.03 16.78
N ASN A 425 -7.63 -16.79 16.31
CA ASN A 425 -6.79 -15.73 16.87
C ASN A 425 -7.31 -15.23 18.23
N ASP A 426 -8.63 -15.13 18.39
CA ASP A 426 -9.31 -14.56 19.56
C ASP A 426 -9.59 -15.60 20.66
N ASN A 427 -9.29 -16.89 20.44
CA ASN A 427 -9.57 -17.97 21.38
C ASN A 427 -8.34 -18.88 21.58
N ASP A 428 -7.61 -18.68 22.68
CA ASP A 428 -6.47 -19.50 23.10
C ASP A 428 -6.85 -20.94 23.49
N THR A 429 -8.12 -21.19 23.82
CA THR A 429 -8.61 -22.52 24.20
C THR A 429 -10.05 -22.71 23.72
N VAL A 430 -10.31 -23.81 23.03
CA VAL A 430 -11.64 -24.25 22.59
C VAL A 430 -11.73 -25.76 22.82
N PRO A 431 -12.23 -26.23 23.98
CA PRO A 431 -12.15 -27.65 24.39
C PRO A 431 -12.85 -28.68 23.51
N THR A 432 -13.73 -28.26 22.58
CA THR A 432 -14.50 -29.18 21.75
C THR A 432 -14.73 -28.63 20.35
N LEU A 433 -14.83 -29.53 19.37
CA LEU A 433 -15.26 -29.19 18.01
C LEU A 433 -16.62 -28.47 18.00
N ALA A 434 -17.57 -28.88 18.85
CA ALA A 434 -18.87 -28.20 18.95
C ALA A 434 -18.71 -26.72 19.34
N GLY A 435 -17.95 -26.43 20.39
CA GLY A 435 -17.66 -25.05 20.80
C GLY A 435 -16.89 -24.23 19.74
N PHE A 436 -16.09 -24.89 18.89
CA PHE A 436 -15.47 -24.24 17.73
C PHE A 436 -16.49 -23.88 16.64
N LEU A 437 -17.37 -24.82 16.29
CA LEU A 437 -18.45 -24.61 15.31
C LEU A 437 -19.39 -23.48 15.74
N ASP A 438 -19.73 -23.40 17.02
CA ASP A 438 -20.57 -22.32 17.59
C ASP A 438 -19.90 -20.95 17.46
N LYS A 439 -18.60 -20.86 17.78
CA LYS A 439 -17.81 -19.62 17.64
C LYS A 439 -17.69 -19.18 16.19
N VAL A 440 -17.44 -20.10 15.25
CA VAL A 440 -17.43 -19.80 13.81
C VAL A 440 -18.81 -19.37 13.32
N THR A 441 -19.89 -20.03 13.75
CA THR A 441 -21.27 -19.64 13.44
C THR A 441 -21.60 -18.22 13.91
N ALA A 442 -21.20 -17.87 15.14
CA ALA A 442 -21.37 -16.52 15.67
C ALA A 442 -20.55 -15.47 14.90
N ALA A 443 -19.31 -15.78 14.55
CA ALA A 443 -18.42 -14.88 13.82
C ALA A 443 -18.84 -14.67 12.34
N LEU A 444 -19.34 -15.71 11.66
CA LEU A 444 -19.96 -15.61 10.33
C LEU A 444 -21.15 -14.65 10.37
N ARG A 445 -22.08 -14.85 11.33
CA ARG A 445 -23.23 -13.96 11.53
C ARG A 445 -22.80 -12.51 11.81
N GLY A 446 -21.75 -12.31 12.61
CA GLY A 446 -21.17 -11.00 12.89
C GLY A 446 -20.52 -10.31 11.68
N LYS A 447 -20.22 -11.05 10.61
CA LYS A 447 -19.79 -10.52 9.30
C LYS A 447 -20.91 -10.55 8.25
N PHE A 448 -22.16 -10.69 8.68
CA PHE A 448 -23.32 -10.83 7.79
C PHE A 448 -23.19 -11.98 6.78
N ILE A 449 -22.48 -13.06 7.10
CA ILE A 449 -22.53 -14.32 6.35
C ILE A 449 -23.57 -15.21 7.02
N ASP A 450 -24.49 -15.81 6.26
CA ASP A 450 -25.49 -16.71 6.83
C ASP A 450 -24.82 -18.03 7.26
N PRO A 451 -24.76 -18.39 8.55
CA PRO A 451 -24.11 -19.63 8.98
C PRO A 451 -24.88 -20.89 8.56
N ALA A 452 -26.19 -20.81 8.29
CA ALA A 452 -26.98 -21.92 7.76
C ALA A 452 -26.86 -22.03 6.24
N GLN A 453 -26.68 -20.91 5.55
CA GLN A 453 -26.47 -20.83 4.10
C GLN A 453 -25.21 -20.01 3.74
N PRO A 454 -23.99 -20.49 4.06
CA PRO A 454 -22.75 -19.68 4.00
C PRO A 454 -22.27 -19.30 2.58
N HIS A 455 -23.01 -19.74 1.55
CA HIS A 455 -22.92 -19.22 0.19
C HIS A 455 -23.60 -17.86 0.02
N ARG A 456 -24.37 -17.42 1.03
CA ARG A 456 -25.16 -16.18 1.08
C ARG A 456 -24.73 -15.25 2.22
N HIS A 457 -25.26 -14.04 2.17
CA HIS A 457 -25.13 -13.00 3.18
C HIS A 457 -26.48 -12.64 3.81
N LEU A 458 -26.45 -12.21 5.07
CA LEU A 458 -27.62 -11.78 5.82
C LEU A 458 -27.99 -10.33 5.44
N PRO A 459 -29.29 -9.98 5.42
CA PRO A 459 -29.71 -8.60 5.19
C PRO A 459 -29.28 -7.67 6.34
N GLY A 460 -29.21 -6.38 6.06
CA GLY A 460 -28.86 -5.34 7.06
C GLY A 460 -27.39 -4.93 7.08
N ALA A 461 -26.53 -5.58 6.30
CA ALA A 461 -25.18 -5.08 6.03
C ALA A 461 -25.21 -3.72 5.33
N LYS A 462 -24.21 -2.86 5.60
CA LYS A 462 -24.00 -1.65 4.81
C LYS A 462 -23.65 -2.01 3.36
N SER A 463 -24.22 -1.31 2.39
CA SER A 463 -23.86 -1.48 0.98
C SER A 463 -22.43 -0.99 0.71
N LEU A 464 -21.82 -1.48 -0.37
CA LEU A 464 -20.50 -1.01 -0.81
C LEU A 464 -20.48 0.50 -1.08
N GLU A 465 -21.60 1.07 -1.51
CA GLU A 465 -21.76 2.51 -1.72
C GLU A 465 -21.77 3.27 -0.39
N GLN A 466 -22.50 2.80 0.61
CA GLN A 466 -22.51 3.39 1.95
C GLN A 466 -21.10 3.36 2.57
N VAL A 467 -20.42 2.21 2.53
CA VAL A 467 -19.05 2.09 3.05
C VAL A 467 -18.05 2.96 2.28
N ARG A 468 -18.22 3.15 0.97
CA ARG A 468 -17.39 4.07 0.17
C ARG A 468 -17.68 5.54 0.50
N ALA A 469 -18.95 5.91 0.68
CA ALA A 469 -19.35 7.26 1.07
C ALA A 469 -18.83 7.62 2.46
N GLU A 470 -18.92 6.70 3.43
CA GLU A 470 -18.35 6.87 4.78
C GLU A 470 -16.82 7.01 4.75
N LYS A 471 -16.12 6.17 3.98
CA LYS A 471 -14.65 6.26 3.81
C LYS A 471 -14.23 7.58 3.15
N GLU A 472 -14.99 8.07 2.17
CA GLU A 472 -14.70 9.34 1.50
C GLU A 472 -15.00 10.54 2.40
N ALA A 473 -16.11 10.52 3.15
CA ALA A 473 -16.42 11.54 4.16
C ALA A 473 -15.34 11.60 5.24
N ALA A 474 -14.89 10.46 5.77
CA ALA A 474 -13.79 10.39 6.72
C ALA A 474 -12.45 10.89 6.12
N ARG A 475 -12.19 10.64 4.82
CA ARG A 475 -11.02 11.14 4.11
C ARG A 475 -11.05 12.67 3.99
N LEU A 476 -12.18 13.24 3.60
CA LEU A 476 -12.38 14.69 3.46
C LEU A 476 -12.27 15.41 4.81
N GLU A 477 -12.82 14.82 5.87
CA GLU A 477 -12.70 15.34 7.24
C GLU A 477 -11.25 15.30 7.76
N ALA A 478 -10.53 14.20 7.54
CA ALA A 478 -9.11 14.12 7.86
C ALA A 478 -8.26 15.14 7.07
N GLU A 479 -8.61 15.38 5.80
CA GLU A 479 -7.98 16.40 4.96
C GLU A 479 -8.27 17.82 5.47
N ARG A 480 -9.50 18.12 5.89
CA ARG A 480 -9.89 19.39 6.53
C ARG A 480 -9.10 19.64 7.81
N VAL A 481 -9.03 18.66 8.71
CA VAL A 481 -8.28 18.75 9.98
C VAL A 481 -6.77 18.98 9.71
N ALA A 482 -6.21 18.32 8.70
CA ALA A 482 -4.81 18.53 8.31
C ALA A 482 -4.55 19.93 7.74
N GLN A 483 -5.48 20.48 6.94
CA GLN A 483 -5.41 21.85 6.43
C GLN A 483 -5.52 22.89 7.56
N GLU A 484 -6.42 22.68 8.53
CA GLU A 484 -6.55 23.55 9.71
C GLU A 484 -5.32 23.52 10.60
N ALA A 485 -4.71 22.34 10.80
CA ALA A 485 -3.44 22.21 11.51
C ALA A 485 -2.30 22.96 10.79
N ALA A 486 -2.21 22.81 9.46
CA ALA A 486 -1.22 23.52 8.65
C ALA A 486 -1.42 25.06 8.66
N ALA A 487 -2.67 25.53 8.64
CA ALA A 487 -2.99 26.95 8.74
C ALA A 487 -2.63 27.54 10.11
N ARG A 488 -2.89 26.80 11.21
CA ARG A 488 -2.46 27.20 12.57
C ARG A 488 -0.95 27.23 12.70
N GLU A 489 -0.24 26.27 12.10
CA GLU A 489 1.23 26.25 12.09
C GLU A 489 1.81 27.41 11.28
N ALA A 490 1.23 27.72 10.12
CA ALA A 490 1.65 28.87 9.31
C ALA A 490 1.45 30.21 10.06
N GLU A 491 0.33 30.39 10.76
CA GLU A 491 0.12 31.59 11.58
C GLU A 491 1.05 31.62 12.81
N ARG A 492 1.35 30.46 13.43
CA ARG A 492 2.36 30.35 14.50
C ARG A 492 3.74 30.80 14.03
N VAL A 493 4.20 30.31 12.87
CA VAL A 493 5.47 30.71 12.26
C VAL A 493 5.47 32.21 11.92
N LYS A 494 4.38 32.74 11.37
CA LYS A 494 4.24 34.17 11.07
C LYS A 494 4.33 35.05 12.33
N VAL A 495 3.66 34.67 13.42
CA VAL A 495 3.75 35.37 14.70
C VAL A 495 5.16 35.26 15.29
N ALA A 496 5.79 34.09 15.22
CA ALA A 496 7.16 33.89 15.68
C ALA A 496 8.15 34.76 14.88
N THR A 497 8.05 34.83 13.56
CA THR A 497 8.88 35.71 12.71
C THR A 497 8.70 37.18 13.08
N ALA A 498 7.46 37.66 13.26
CA ALA A 498 7.22 39.04 13.68
C ALA A 498 7.79 39.34 15.08
N GLN A 499 7.72 38.37 16.01
CA GLN A 499 8.37 38.48 17.33
C GLN A 499 9.89 38.49 17.23
N PHE A 500 10.48 37.72 16.31
CA PHE A 500 11.91 37.73 16.04
C PHE A 500 12.39 39.07 15.49
N GLU A 501 11.67 39.66 14.51
CA GLU A 501 11.98 40.98 13.94
C GLU A 501 11.97 42.10 14.99
N VAL A 502 10.96 42.10 15.88
CA VAL A 502 10.89 43.06 17.00
C VAL A 502 12.04 42.85 17.99
N ALA A 503 12.36 41.60 18.34
CA ALA A 503 13.46 41.30 19.25
C ALA A 503 14.83 41.64 18.65
N GLU A 504 15.05 41.39 17.36
CA GLU A 504 16.26 41.79 16.65
C GLU A 504 16.44 43.31 16.65
N ALA A 505 15.38 44.07 16.37
CA ALA A 505 15.42 45.53 16.43
C ALA A 505 15.78 46.06 17.84
N GLN A 506 15.20 45.47 18.89
CA GLN A 506 15.52 45.82 20.29
C GLN A 506 16.97 45.47 20.65
N ILE A 507 17.46 44.29 20.27
CA ILE A 507 18.85 43.88 20.49
C ILE A 507 19.80 44.83 19.76
N ALA A 508 19.54 45.14 18.49
CA ALA A 508 20.34 46.07 17.70
C ALA A 508 20.40 47.47 18.34
N GLN A 509 19.26 47.98 18.83
CA GLN A 509 19.19 49.27 19.55
C GLN A 509 20.04 49.28 20.82
N ARG A 510 20.08 48.17 21.59
CA ARG A 510 20.92 48.05 22.80
C ARG A 510 22.42 48.04 22.48
N PHE A 511 22.84 47.31 21.44
CA PHE A 511 24.26 47.18 21.08
C PHE A 511 24.81 48.35 20.28
N GLN A 512 23.96 49.10 19.57
CA GLN A 512 24.37 50.19 18.67
C GLN A 512 25.30 51.25 19.33
N PRO A 513 25.04 51.79 20.54
CA PRO A 513 25.93 52.79 21.14
C PRO A 513 27.32 52.24 21.45
N SER A 514 27.40 51.03 22.02
CA SER A 514 28.67 50.37 22.33
C SER A 514 29.46 50.03 21.08
N TYR A 515 28.79 49.54 20.04
CA TYR A 515 29.42 49.23 18.75
C TYR A 515 29.98 50.50 18.07
N GLN A 516 29.20 51.57 18.01
CA GLN A 516 29.65 52.86 17.43
C GLN A 516 30.83 53.45 18.23
N SER A 517 30.81 53.37 19.56
CA SER A 517 31.92 53.82 20.40
C SER A 517 33.20 52.98 20.20
N ALA A 518 33.09 51.65 20.09
CA ALA A 518 34.23 50.79 19.81
C ALA A 518 34.80 51.02 18.39
N LEU A 519 33.92 51.14 17.39
CA LEU A 519 34.32 51.42 16.01
C LEU A 519 34.99 52.79 15.86
N SER A 520 34.47 53.83 16.53
CA SER A 520 35.07 55.16 16.51
C SER A 520 36.45 55.18 17.16
N ARG A 521 36.64 54.49 18.30
CA ARG A 521 37.97 54.32 18.94
C ARG A 521 38.96 53.58 18.02
N TYR A 522 38.51 52.53 17.35
CA TYR A 522 39.31 51.80 16.36
C TYR A 522 39.72 52.71 15.19
N GLN A 523 38.78 53.43 14.58
CA GLN A 523 39.06 54.36 13.47
C GLN A 523 40.04 55.45 13.87
N GLN A 524 39.83 56.09 15.03
CA GLN A 524 40.74 57.11 15.55
C GLN A 524 42.16 56.57 15.79
N ALA A 525 42.31 55.33 16.26
CA ALA A 525 43.62 54.71 16.46
C ALA A 525 44.34 54.47 15.13
N VAL A 526 43.65 53.94 14.12
CA VAL A 526 44.19 53.74 12.77
C VAL A 526 44.60 55.08 12.15
N GLU A 527 43.74 56.10 12.18
CA GLU A 527 44.06 57.44 11.67
C GLU A 527 45.21 58.13 12.42
N GLN A 528 45.42 57.83 13.71
CA GLN A 528 46.56 58.36 14.48
C GLN A 528 47.85 57.65 14.09
N ALA A 529 47.83 56.32 13.93
CA ALA A 529 48.97 55.54 13.49
C ALA A 529 49.40 55.95 12.07
N ASP A 530 48.46 56.06 11.12
CA ASP A 530 48.79 56.45 9.75
C ASP A 530 49.33 57.89 9.66
N ARG A 531 48.80 58.83 10.45
CA ARG A 531 49.37 60.19 10.56
C ARG A 531 50.79 60.19 11.13
N ARG A 532 51.09 59.32 12.10
CA ARG A 532 52.44 59.19 12.67
C ARG A 532 53.42 58.55 11.69
N ARG A 533 53.03 57.47 11.01
CA ARG A 533 53.81 56.85 9.92
C ARG A 533 54.15 57.86 8.83
N GLN A 534 53.18 58.67 8.40
CA GLN A 534 53.40 59.73 7.42
C GLN A 534 54.39 60.79 7.93
N ALA A 535 54.22 61.28 9.17
CA ALA A 535 55.15 62.22 9.78
C ALA A 535 56.56 61.62 10.01
N ALA A 536 56.67 60.31 10.25
CA ALA A 536 57.94 59.60 10.38
C ALA A 536 58.68 59.52 9.03
N ILE A 537 57.96 59.21 7.95
CA ILE A 537 58.49 59.23 6.57
C ILE A 537 59.00 60.64 6.22
N GLU A 538 58.25 61.69 6.53
CA GLU A 538 58.61 63.08 6.22
C GLU A 538 59.84 63.57 7.00
N ASN A 539 60.11 63.03 8.19
CA ASN A 539 61.24 63.40 9.05
C ASN A 539 62.53 62.58 8.81
N SER A 540 62.60 61.71 7.81
CA SER A 540 63.68 60.71 7.69
C SER A 540 65.07 61.24 7.22
N THR A 541 65.29 62.55 7.15
CA THR A 541 66.50 63.21 6.62
C THR A 541 67.67 63.33 7.62
N VAL A 542 67.83 62.31 8.47
CA VAL A 542 68.72 62.36 9.65
C VAL A 542 70.08 61.66 9.41
N SER A 543 71.12 62.06 10.15
CA SER A 543 72.47 61.47 10.13
C SER A 543 72.47 59.96 10.45
N GLN A 544 73.35 59.19 9.80
CA GLN A 544 73.42 57.71 9.91
C GLN A 544 73.40 57.17 11.35
N ARG A 545 74.08 57.84 12.29
CA ARG A 545 74.17 57.37 13.68
C ARG A 545 72.90 57.61 14.50
N GLN A 546 72.11 58.63 14.13
CA GLN A 546 70.81 58.92 14.74
C GLN A 546 69.69 58.06 14.14
N ARG A 547 69.86 57.54 12.91
CA ARG A 547 68.87 56.66 12.26
C ARG A 547 68.58 55.40 13.08
N SER A 548 69.59 54.75 13.67
CA SER A 548 69.37 53.50 14.41
C SER A 548 68.52 53.69 15.68
N LEU A 549 68.79 54.73 16.47
CA LEU A 549 68.00 55.07 17.66
C LEU A 549 66.60 55.56 17.28
N TRP A 550 66.47 56.26 16.15
CA TRP A 550 65.18 56.69 15.63
C TRP A 550 64.35 55.50 15.13
N GLN A 551 64.95 54.56 14.38
CA GLN A 551 64.32 53.32 13.95
C GLN A 551 63.82 52.48 15.14
N GLN A 552 64.64 52.26 16.15
CA GLN A 552 64.23 51.52 17.35
C GLN A 552 63.07 52.20 18.09
N ARG A 553 63.02 53.54 18.11
CA ARG A 553 61.91 54.30 18.68
C ARG A 553 60.64 54.18 17.84
N GLU A 554 60.74 54.27 16.51
CA GLU A 554 59.61 54.09 15.59
C GLU A 554 59.06 52.65 15.69
N GLU A 555 59.91 51.63 15.72
CA GLU A 555 59.53 50.23 15.95
C GLU A 555 58.74 50.07 17.26
N THR A 556 59.24 50.65 18.37
CA THR A 556 58.55 50.60 19.67
C THR A 556 57.20 51.33 19.64
N MET A 557 57.10 52.46 18.94
CA MET A 557 55.84 53.22 18.80
C MET A 557 54.83 52.47 17.93
N GLN A 558 55.29 51.88 16.82
CA GLN A 558 54.52 51.06 15.91
C GLN A 558 53.97 49.80 16.62
N GLU A 559 54.77 49.12 17.45
CA GLU A 559 54.30 47.99 18.27
C GLU A 559 53.19 48.40 19.27
N LEU A 560 53.33 49.57 19.91
CA LEU A 560 52.32 50.11 20.82
C LEU A 560 51.02 50.46 20.10
N GLU A 561 51.11 51.04 18.89
CA GLU A 561 49.96 51.39 18.06
C GLU A 561 49.25 50.14 17.52
N ASP A 562 49.98 49.18 16.98
CA ASP A 562 49.42 47.90 16.52
C ASP A 562 48.79 47.13 17.68
N SER A 563 49.38 47.19 18.90
CA SER A 563 48.76 46.64 20.12
C SER A 563 47.46 47.36 20.48
N GLN A 564 47.41 48.69 20.36
CA GLN A 564 46.21 49.48 20.65
C GLN A 564 45.09 49.22 19.63
N ILE A 565 45.42 49.17 18.34
CA ILE A 565 44.51 48.82 17.24
C ILE A 565 43.95 47.40 17.46
N SER A 566 44.82 46.43 17.79
CA SER A 566 44.41 45.04 18.08
C SER A 566 43.43 44.93 19.25
N ARG A 567 43.61 45.76 20.30
CA ARG A 567 42.66 45.82 21.44
C ARG A 567 41.30 46.36 21.03
N TYR A 568 41.26 47.44 20.24
CA TYR A 568 39.99 47.99 19.77
C TYR A 568 39.29 47.08 18.74
N GLU A 569 40.03 46.35 17.92
CA GLU A 569 39.48 45.29 17.08
C GLU A 569 38.85 44.16 17.93
N ALA A 570 39.52 43.72 18.99
CA ALA A 570 38.98 42.71 19.91
C ALA A 570 37.70 43.20 20.63
N ASP A 571 37.64 44.47 21.04
CA ASP A 571 36.43 45.10 21.58
C ASP A 571 35.25 45.02 20.59
N VAL A 572 35.48 45.40 19.32
CA VAL A 572 34.45 45.35 18.25
C VAL A 572 33.96 43.92 18.02
N ARG A 573 34.87 42.94 17.89
CA ARG A 573 34.51 41.52 17.74
C ARG A 573 33.72 40.99 18.95
N SER A 574 34.15 41.30 20.17
CA SER A 574 33.47 40.89 21.42
C SER A 574 32.04 41.46 21.56
N ILE A 575 31.78 42.63 20.99
CA ILE A 575 30.43 43.22 20.90
C ILE A 575 29.58 42.45 19.87
N ALA A 576 30.13 42.17 18.68
CA ALA A 576 29.45 41.39 17.64
C ALA A 576 29.11 39.95 18.11
N ASP A 577 30.02 39.27 18.80
CA ASP A 577 29.81 37.92 19.35
C ASP A 577 28.74 37.87 20.44
N ARG A 578 28.53 38.97 21.18
CA ARG A 578 27.42 39.08 22.15
C ARG A 578 26.09 39.30 21.45
N TYR A 579 26.04 40.20 20.47
CA TYR A 579 24.88 40.41 19.61
C TYR A 579 24.38 39.11 18.96
N GLN A 580 25.30 38.35 18.34
CA GLN A 580 24.96 37.08 17.68
C GLN A 580 24.46 36.00 18.67
N ARG A 581 25.03 35.93 19.88
CA ARG A 581 24.55 35.01 20.93
C ARG A 581 23.16 35.36 21.43
N GLU A 582 22.83 36.64 21.58
CA GLU A 582 21.47 37.04 21.96
C GLU A 582 20.45 36.73 20.86
N LEU A 583 20.77 37.00 19.58
CA LEU A 583 19.90 36.59 18.46
C LEU A 583 19.67 35.08 18.41
N ALA A 584 20.72 34.28 18.62
CA ALA A 584 20.61 32.82 18.65
C ALA A 584 19.70 32.33 19.78
N ALA A 585 19.79 32.94 20.97
CA ALA A 585 18.91 32.63 22.10
C ALA A 585 17.44 32.96 21.80
N VAL A 586 17.16 34.08 21.13
CA VAL A 586 15.80 34.45 20.73
C VAL A 586 15.23 33.47 19.69
N ARG A 587 16.02 33.08 18.67
CA ARG A 587 15.58 32.05 17.70
C ARG A 587 15.21 30.73 18.38
N GLN A 588 16.04 30.29 19.33
CA GLN A 588 15.78 29.09 20.12
C GLN A 588 14.51 29.22 20.98
N GLN A 589 14.24 30.39 21.57
CA GLN A 589 13.01 30.64 22.34
C GLN A 589 11.74 30.65 21.47
N LEU A 590 11.83 31.20 20.26
CA LEU A 590 10.71 31.28 19.31
C LEU A 590 10.53 30.02 18.45
N ASN A 591 11.45 29.05 18.56
CA ASN A 591 11.46 27.81 17.78
C ASN A 591 11.47 28.06 16.26
N ILE A 592 12.41 28.90 15.81
CA ILE A 592 12.66 29.28 14.40
C ILE A 592 14.07 28.83 13.98
#